data_AF-R6F620-F1
#
_entry.id   AF-R6F620-F1
#
_cell.length_a   1.000
_cell.length_b   1.000
_cell.length_c   1.000
_cell.angle_alpha   90.00
_cell.angle_beta   90.00
_cell.angle_gamma   90.00
#
_symmetry.space_group_name_H-M   'P 1'
#
loop_
_entity.id
_entity.type
_entity.pdbx_description
1 polymer ?
#
loop_
_entity_poly.entity_id
_entity_poly.type
_entity_poly.pdbx_seq_one_letter_code
_entity_poly.pdbx_strand_id
1 'polypeptide(L)'
;MSKSKKTKEALAPTCNFRKAVEDTPDVVNGYCFGLQALENVDKSAVTLKDSRKVDGSLNIDKETKLLYPNEPRWDYAIGYDDKVFFVEVHPANTSNISEMAKKKEWLQKWLTSKAPSLNKLPSGCPRFLWAATESGVHISKQASHIRKLAQLGFNPKRPVIIG
;
A
#
# COMPACT_ATOMS: atom_id res chain seq x y z
N MET A 1 -2.34 -17.48 -43.58
CA MET A 1 -2.54 -16.02 -43.51
C MET A 1 -2.69 -15.61 -42.05
N SER A 2 -1.79 -14.73 -41.63
CA SER A 2 -1.51 -14.27 -40.28
C SER A 2 -2.66 -13.49 -39.65
N LYS A 3 -2.87 -13.67 -38.33
CA LYS A 3 -3.04 -12.54 -37.39
C LYS A 3 -2.46 -12.93 -36.04
N SER A 4 -1.17 -12.64 -35.89
CA SER A 4 -0.44 -12.65 -34.62
C SER A 4 -1.14 -11.71 -33.63
N LYS A 5 -1.49 -12.24 -32.45
CA LYS A 5 -1.88 -11.45 -31.28
C LYS A 5 -0.66 -10.64 -30.83
N LYS A 6 -0.52 -9.43 -31.37
CA LYS A 6 0.50 -8.46 -30.96
C LYS A 6 0.06 -7.86 -29.62
N THR A 7 0.65 -8.41 -28.55
CA THR A 7 1.03 -7.78 -27.29
C THR A 7 0.53 -6.33 -27.08
N LYS A 8 -0.42 -6.15 -26.16
CA LYS A 8 -0.68 -4.86 -25.48
C LYS A 8 0.29 -4.67 -24.30
N GLU A 9 1.57 -4.94 -24.56
CA GLU A 9 2.67 -4.67 -23.64
C GLU A 9 3.39 -3.43 -24.16
N ALA A 10 2.64 -2.34 -24.27
CA ALA A 10 3.22 -1.04 -24.55
C ALA A 10 3.92 -0.60 -23.26
N LEU A 11 5.24 -0.88 -23.21
CA LEU A 11 6.25 -0.37 -22.29
C LEU A 11 5.71 0.65 -21.28
N ALA A 12 5.12 0.17 -20.18
CA ALA A 12 4.94 1.02 -19.01
C ALA A 12 6.32 1.56 -18.64
N PRO A 13 6.47 2.87 -18.36
CA PRO A 13 7.76 3.46 -18.01
C PRO A 13 8.43 2.61 -16.93
N THR A 14 9.67 2.19 -17.16
CA THR A 14 10.42 1.40 -16.19
C THR A 14 10.82 2.30 -15.02
N CYS A 15 9.88 2.56 -14.10
CA CYS A 15 10.08 3.35 -12.91
C CYS A 15 10.80 2.54 -11.82
N ASN A 16 11.41 3.24 -10.86
CA ASN A 16 12.13 2.60 -9.76
C ASN A 16 11.19 1.72 -8.90
N PHE A 17 9.92 2.12 -8.76
CA PHE A 17 8.91 1.34 -8.06
C PHE A 17 8.68 -0.02 -8.72
N ARG A 18 8.49 -0.05 -10.05
CA ARG A 18 8.30 -1.31 -10.80
C ARG A 18 9.47 -2.27 -10.60
N LYS A 19 10.71 -1.78 -10.78
CA LYS A 19 11.92 -2.59 -10.58
C LYS A 19 11.98 -3.17 -9.18
N ALA A 20 11.66 -2.37 -8.16
CA ALA A 20 11.68 -2.84 -6.77
C ALA A 20 10.64 -3.94 -6.48
N VAL A 21 9.47 -3.90 -7.13
CA VAL A 21 8.45 -4.97 -7.06
C VAL A 21 8.97 -6.23 -7.75
N GLU A 22 9.49 -6.10 -8.98
CA GLU A 22 10.02 -7.23 -9.76
C GLU A 22 11.25 -7.87 -9.09
N ASP A 23 12.03 -7.11 -8.33
CA ASP A 23 13.18 -7.59 -7.52
C ASP A 23 12.75 -8.32 -6.23
N THR A 24 11.46 -8.33 -5.88
CA THR A 24 10.94 -8.93 -4.64
C THR A 24 10.25 -10.26 -4.96
N PRO A 25 10.84 -11.42 -4.64
CA PRO A 25 10.29 -12.72 -5.03
C PRO A 25 8.84 -12.98 -4.58
N ASP A 26 8.49 -12.53 -3.37
CA ASP A 26 7.15 -12.71 -2.79
C ASP A 26 6.04 -11.98 -3.58
N VAL A 27 6.39 -10.97 -4.39
CA VAL A 27 5.43 -10.11 -5.11
C VAL A 27 5.87 -9.79 -6.55
N VAL A 28 6.77 -10.61 -7.13
CA VAL A 28 7.45 -10.34 -8.41
C VAL A 28 6.47 -10.03 -9.56
N ASN A 29 5.29 -10.66 -9.54
CA ASN A 29 4.26 -10.48 -10.57
C ASN A 29 3.15 -9.50 -10.16
N GLY A 30 3.28 -8.85 -9.00
CA GLY A 30 2.22 -8.04 -8.40
C GLY A 30 2.15 -6.58 -8.87
N TYR A 31 3.10 -6.12 -9.69
CA TYR A 31 3.09 -4.76 -10.20
C TYR A 31 1.92 -4.53 -11.15
N CYS A 32 1.17 -3.46 -10.90
CA CYS A 32 0.11 -2.99 -11.79
C CYS A 32 0.31 -1.49 -12.10
N PHE A 33 0.00 -1.10 -13.34
CA PHE A 33 0.07 0.30 -13.75
C PHE A 33 -1.03 1.14 -13.07
N GLY A 34 -0.70 2.37 -12.66
CA GLY A 34 -1.63 3.23 -11.92
C GLY A 34 -2.12 2.59 -10.62
N LEU A 35 -3.40 2.77 -10.28
CA LEU A 35 -4.04 2.16 -9.09
C LEU A 35 -4.72 0.82 -9.39
N GLN A 36 -4.31 0.11 -10.44
CA GLN A 36 -4.99 -1.11 -10.89
C GLN A 36 -4.84 -2.31 -9.94
N ALA A 37 -3.87 -2.29 -9.01
CA ALA A 37 -3.75 -3.35 -8.00
C ALA A 37 -4.78 -3.23 -6.87
N LEU A 38 -5.41 -2.05 -6.70
CA LEU A 38 -6.42 -1.84 -5.66
C LEU A 38 -7.70 -2.59 -6.03
N GLU A 39 -8.22 -3.35 -5.07
CA GLU A 39 -9.51 -4.01 -5.20
C GLU A 39 -10.62 -2.97 -5.36
N ASN A 40 -11.70 -3.31 -6.07
CA ASN A 40 -12.76 -2.35 -6.41
C ASN A 40 -13.37 -1.67 -5.17
N VAL A 41 -13.49 -2.41 -4.06
CA VAL A 41 -14.01 -1.92 -2.77
C VAL A 41 -13.12 -0.87 -2.11
N ASP A 42 -11.83 -0.88 -2.43
CA ASP A 42 -10.82 -0.03 -1.79
C ASP A 42 -10.42 1.18 -2.64
N LYS A 43 -10.84 1.23 -3.90
CA LYS A 43 -10.50 2.32 -4.82
C LYS A 43 -10.89 3.70 -4.30
N SER A 44 -12.03 3.81 -3.61
CA SER A 44 -12.50 5.07 -3.02
C SER A 44 -11.75 5.45 -1.73
N ALA A 45 -10.94 4.55 -1.17
CA ALA A 45 -10.15 4.81 0.04
C ALA A 45 -8.90 5.65 -0.26
N VAL A 46 -8.46 5.71 -1.52
CA VAL A 46 -7.23 6.41 -1.95
C VAL A 46 -7.55 7.47 -3.00
N THR A 47 -6.96 8.65 -2.84
CA THR A 47 -7.04 9.73 -3.81
C THR A 47 -5.64 10.24 -4.12
N LEU A 48 -5.34 10.44 -5.40
CA LEU A 48 -4.08 11.06 -5.85
C LEU A 48 -4.31 12.54 -6.10
N LYS A 49 -3.39 13.41 -5.66
CA LYS A 49 -3.45 14.84 -6.01
C LYS A 49 -3.28 15.07 -7.52
N ASP A 50 -2.34 14.36 -8.14
CA ASP A 50 -2.15 14.38 -9.59
C ASP A 50 -1.99 12.94 -10.11
N SER A 51 -3.01 12.43 -10.80
CA SER A 51 -3.01 11.06 -11.31
C SER A 51 -1.93 10.79 -12.36
N ARG A 52 -1.27 11.83 -12.91
CA ARG A 52 -0.19 11.67 -13.89
C ARG A 52 1.15 11.33 -13.25
N LYS A 53 1.27 11.51 -11.94
CA LYS A 53 2.49 11.22 -11.16
C LYS A 53 2.53 9.80 -10.58
N VAL A 54 1.52 8.97 -10.85
CA VAL A 54 1.49 7.59 -10.34
C VAL A 54 2.47 6.71 -11.11
N ASP A 55 3.35 6.05 -10.38
CA ASP A 55 4.33 5.10 -10.92
C ASP A 55 3.74 3.70 -11.05
N GLY A 56 2.81 3.35 -10.16
CA GLY A 56 2.10 2.07 -10.13
C GLY A 56 1.56 1.71 -8.75
N SER A 57 1.00 0.51 -8.65
CA SER A 57 0.49 -0.06 -7.41
C SER A 57 0.79 -1.55 -7.30
N LEU A 58 0.78 -2.04 -6.06
CA LEU A 58 0.97 -3.42 -5.68
C LEU A 58 -0.03 -3.77 -4.56
N ASN A 59 -0.65 -4.94 -4.66
CA ASN A 59 -1.48 -5.53 -3.60
C ASN A 59 -0.65 -6.56 -2.83
N ILE A 60 -0.09 -6.13 -1.69
CA ILE A 60 0.78 -6.95 -0.84
C ILE A 60 -0.03 -8.09 -0.21
N ASP A 61 -1.24 -7.83 0.30
CA ASP A 61 -2.05 -8.87 0.96
C ASP A 61 -2.32 -10.02 0.01
N LYS A 62 -2.80 -9.73 -1.20
CA LYS A 62 -3.16 -10.73 -2.20
C LYS A 62 -1.97 -11.57 -2.64
N GLU A 63 -0.85 -10.93 -2.98
CA GLU A 63 0.34 -11.62 -3.47
C GLU A 63 1.00 -12.47 -2.37
N THR A 64 0.95 -12.02 -1.12
CA THR A 64 1.58 -12.72 0.00
C THR A 64 0.65 -13.64 0.78
N LYS A 65 -0.64 -13.71 0.42
CA LYS A 65 -1.68 -14.48 1.13
C LYS A 65 -1.35 -15.97 1.26
N LEU A 66 -0.85 -16.58 0.20
CA LEU A 66 -0.51 -18.01 0.19
C LEU A 66 0.78 -18.30 0.98
N LEU A 67 1.72 -17.35 1.00
CA LEU A 67 2.99 -17.48 1.71
C LEU A 67 2.82 -17.31 3.22
N TYR A 68 1.94 -16.37 3.62
CA TYR A 68 1.77 -15.96 5.01
C TYR A 68 0.28 -15.95 5.42
N PRO A 69 -0.43 -17.09 5.39
CA PRO A 69 -1.89 -17.15 5.51
C PRO A 69 -2.45 -16.56 6.81
N ASN A 70 -1.71 -16.69 7.91
CA ASN A 70 -2.14 -16.30 9.26
C ASN A 70 -1.47 -15.03 9.81
N GLU A 71 -0.65 -14.37 9.00
CA GLU A 71 0.06 -13.15 9.40
C GLU A 71 -0.83 -11.91 9.22
N PRO A 72 -0.60 -10.82 10.00
CA PRO A 72 -1.31 -9.56 9.84
C PRO A 72 -0.73 -8.80 8.64
N ARG A 73 -0.97 -9.32 7.44
CA ARG A 73 -0.47 -8.77 6.18
C ARG A 73 -0.99 -7.34 5.98
N TRP A 74 -0.20 -6.56 5.26
CA TRP A 74 -0.51 -5.19 4.85
C TRP A 74 -1.13 -5.20 3.45
N ASP A 75 -2.03 -4.25 3.17
CA ASP A 75 -2.80 -4.32 1.93
C ASP A 75 -2.03 -3.85 0.69
N TYR A 76 -1.57 -2.59 0.66
CA TYR A 76 -1.10 -1.98 -0.59
C TYR A 76 0.23 -1.23 -0.48
N ALA A 77 0.96 -1.19 -1.59
CA ALA A 77 2.01 -0.22 -1.86
C ALA A 77 1.69 0.56 -3.13
N ILE A 78 1.93 1.87 -3.11
CA ILE A 78 1.67 2.78 -4.23
C ILE A 78 2.94 3.58 -4.50
N GLY A 79 3.43 3.51 -5.74
CA GLY A 79 4.47 4.37 -6.26
C GLY A 79 3.86 5.67 -6.78
N TYR A 80 4.38 6.80 -6.33
CA TYR A 80 3.95 8.13 -6.73
C TYR A 80 5.12 9.11 -6.67
N ASP A 81 5.43 9.76 -7.79
CA ASP A 81 6.47 10.80 -7.90
C ASP A 81 7.83 10.29 -7.37
N ASP A 82 8.23 9.08 -7.78
CA ASP A 82 9.43 8.35 -7.35
C ASP A 82 9.49 8.03 -5.84
N LYS A 83 8.36 8.10 -5.15
CA LYS A 83 8.21 7.74 -3.73
C LYS A 83 7.28 6.57 -3.55
N VAL A 84 7.45 5.83 -2.46
CA VAL A 84 6.54 4.76 -2.06
C VAL A 84 5.68 5.17 -0.86
N PHE A 85 4.39 4.88 -0.96
CA PHE A 85 3.39 5.00 0.09
C PHE A 85 2.81 3.62 0.38
N PHE A 86 2.78 3.22 1.64
CA PHE A 86 2.14 1.96 2.06
C PHE A 86 0.76 2.27 2.62
N VAL A 87 -0.28 1.73 2.02
CA VAL A 87 -1.68 2.01 2.37
C VAL A 87 -2.33 0.76 2.91
N GLU A 88 -2.99 0.91 4.05
CA GLU A 88 -3.77 -0.11 4.71
C GLU A 88 -5.23 0.35 4.76
N VAL A 89 -6.14 -0.43 4.19
CA VAL A 89 -7.58 -0.15 4.18
C VAL A 89 -8.26 -0.98 5.26
N HIS A 90 -8.42 -0.38 6.44
CA HIS A 90 -8.88 -1.12 7.63
C HIS A 90 -9.88 -0.30 8.45
N PRO A 91 -10.88 -0.91 9.11
CA PRO A 91 -11.82 -0.19 9.95
C PRO A 91 -11.12 0.67 10.99
N ALA A 92 -11.44 1.96 11.04
CA ALA A 92 -10.79 2.92 11.93
C ALA A 92 -11.60 3.14 13.20
N ASN A 93 -11.72 2.10 14.03
CA ASN A 93 -12.27 2.21 15.38
C ASN A 93 -11.16 2.03 16.44
N THR A 94 -11.46 2.40 17.70
CA THR A 94 -10.48 2.35 18.79
C THR A 94 -9.90 0.94 19.02
N SER A 95 -10.69 -0.12 18.86
CA SER A 95 -10.22 -1.50 19.03
C SER A 95 -9.19 -1.92 17.96
N ASN A 96 -9.22 -1.33 16.76
CA ASN A 96 -8.29 -1.69 15.69
C ASN A 96 -6.89 -1.05 15.82
N ILE A 97 -6.65 -0.15 16.79
CA ILE A 97 -5.33 0.48 16.96
C ILE A 97 -4.23 -0.57 17.23
N SER A 98 -4.54 -1.61 18.02
CA SER A 98 -3.58 -2.69 18.32
C SER A 98 -3.29 -3.57 17.10
N GLU A 99 -4.31 -3.82 16.27
CA GLU A 99 -4.18 -4.59 15.03
C GLU A 99 -3.32 -3.85 14.00
N MET A 100 -3.55 -2.55 13.82
CA MET A 100 -2.73 -1.71 12.95
C MET A 100 -1.25 -1.67 13.37
N ALA A 101 -0.97 -1.74 14.67
CA ALA A 101 0.40 -1.85 15.16
C ALA A 101 1.06 -3.16 14.70
N LYS A 102 0.35 -4.30 14.82
CA LYS A 102 0.83 -5.61 14.36
C LYS A 102 1.06 -5.64 12.85
N LYS A 103 0.10 -5.11 12.08
CA LYS A 103 0.22 -5.02 10.61
C LYS A 103 1.43 -4.20 10.19
N LYS A 104 1.65 -3.05 10.84
CA LYS A 104 2.82 -2.20 10.57
C LYS A 104 4.13 -2.92 10.90
N GLU A 105 4.19 -3.59 12.05
CA GLU A 105 5.36 -4.35 12.46
C GLU A 105 5.68 -5.48 11.45
N TRP A 106 4.66 -6.23 11.02
CA TRP A 106 4.81 -7.24 9.98
C TRP A 106 5.34 -6.65 8.68
N LEU A 107 4.77 -5.54 8.21
CA LEU A 107 5.22 -4.88 6.99
C LEU A 107 6.68 -4.44 7.10
N GLN A 108 7.09 -3.84 8.23
CA GLN A 108 8.48 -3.42 8.44
C GLN A 108 9.47 -4.59 8.41
N LYS A 109 9.09 -5.72 9.03
CA LYS A 109 9.89 -6.97 9.00
C LYS A 109 9.97 -7.54 7.58
N TRP A 110 8.86 -7.58 6.87
CA TRP A 110 8.80 -8.06 5.49
C TRP A 110 9.62 -7.18 4.54
N LEU A 111 9.49 -5.85 4.64
CA LEU A 111 10.30 -4.90 3.87
C LEU A 111 11.80 -5.05 4.12
N THR A 112 12.19 -5.36 5.36
CA THR A 112 13.61 -5.50 5.70
C THR A 112 14.20 -6.82 5.20
N SER A 113 13.44 -7.91 5.28
CA SER A 113 13.95 -9.27 5.03
C SER A 113 13.62 -9.83 3.64
N LYS A 114 12.48 -9.44 3.06
CA LYS A 114 11.95 -10.01 1.81
C LYS A 114 11.92 -9.00 0.67
N ALA A 115 11.65 -7.73 0.99
CA ALA A 115 11.51 -6.67 -0.02
C ALA A 115 12.47 -5.49 0.18
N PRO A 116 13.80 -5.72 0.30
CA PRO A 116 14.76 -4.66 0.59
C PRO A 116 14.83 -3.59 -0.51
N SER A 117 14.58 -3.95 -1.78
CA SER A 117 14.53 -2.98 -2.88
C SER A 117 13.35 -2.00 -2.71
N LEU A 118 12.16 -2.48 -2.34
CA LEU A 118 11.03 -1.62 -2.01
C LEU A 118 11.30 -0.76 -0.77
N ASN A 119 12.00 -1.32 0.22
CA ASN A 119 12.28 -0.62 1.46
C ASN A 119 13.19 0.62 1.27
N LYS A 120 14.14 0.51 0.34
CA LYS A 120 15.15 1.53 0.01
C LYS A 120 14.59 2.71 -0.80
N LEU A 121 13.41 2.57 -1.40
CA LEU A 121 12.81 3.65 -2.18
C LEU A 121 12.58 4.89 -1.30
N PRO A 122 12.67 6.10 -1.89
CA PRO A 122 12.25 7.32 -1.22
C PRO A 122 10.85 7.17 -0.66
N SER A 123 10.66 7.59 0.59
CA SER A 123 9.38 7.41 1.27
C SER A 123 8.47 8.60 1.04
N GLY A 124 7.18 8.33 0.88
CA GLY A 124 6.14 9.33 1.07
C GLY A 124 6.16 9.90 2.49
N CYS A 125 5.54 11.07 2.67
CA CYS A 125 5.35 11.68 3.99
C CYS A 125 3.86 11.92 4.24
N PRO A 126 3.19 11.15 5.11
CA PRO A 126 3.72 10.00 5.86
C PRO A 126 3.92 8.75 4.96
N ARG A 127 4.84 7.87 5.36
CA ARG A 127 5.18 6.63 4.63
C ARG A 127 4.08 5.57 4.74
N PHE A 128 3.46 5.45 5.91
CA PHE A 128 2.41 4.49 6.21
C PHE A 128 1.09 5.24 6.39
N LEU A 129 0.10 4.86 5.60
CA LEU A 129 -1.21 5.49 5.54
C LEU A 129 -2.27 4.48 5.98
N TRP A 130 -3.11 4.89 6.93
CA TRP A 130 -4.29 4.14 7.33
C TRP A 130 -5.51 4.79 6.66
N ALA A 131 -6.02 4.14 5.64
CA ALA A 131 -7.27 4.49 5.01
C ALA A 131 -8.43 3.79 5.74
N ALA A 132 -9.34 4.56 6.32
CA ALA A 132 -10.52 3.96 6.95
C ALA A 132 -11.41 3.33 5.87
N THR A 133 -12.12 2.25 6.21
CA THR A 133 -13.19 1.66 5.37
C THR A 133 -14.37 2.62 5.21
N GLU A 134 -15.36 2.26 4.40
CA GLU A 134 -16.55 3.08 4.10
C GLU A 134 -17.27 3.65 5.33
N SER A 135 -17.22 2.93 6.45
CA SER A 135 -17.77 3.39 7.72
C SER A 135 -17.15 4.70 8.23
N GLY A 136 -15.95 5.08 7.79
CA GLY A 136 -15.24 6.28 8.21
C GLY A 136 -14.43 6.09 9.50
N VAL A 137 -14.04 7.21 10.12
CA VAL A 137 -13.16 7.23 11.30
C VAL A 137 -13.98 7.35 12.58
N HIS A 138 -13.94 6.30 13.40
CA HIS A 138 -14.66 6.15 14.67
C HIS A 138 -13.71 5.87 15.84
N ILE A 139 -12.59 6.58 15.88
CA ILE A 139 -11.64 6.48 16.99
C ILE A 139 -11.99 7.52 18.05
N SER A 140 -12.13 7.06 19.29
CA SER A 140 -12.30 7.92 20.46
C SER A 140 -11.21 8.98 20.57
N LYS A 141 -11.61 10.23 20.78
CA LYS A 141 -10.70 11.39 20.95
C LYS A 141 -10.05 11.47 22.33
N GLN A 142 -10.10 10.40 23.12
CA GLN A 142 -9.37 10.33 24.39
C GLN A 142 -7.86 10.51 24.14
N ALA A 143 -7.21 11.29 25.01
CA ALA A 143 -5.80 11.64 24.87
C ALA A 143 -4.87 10.41 24.81
N SER A 144 -5.24 9.32 25.49
CA SER A 144 -4.51 8.03 25.44
C SER A 144 -4.49 7.43 24.03
N HIS A 145 -5.63 7.38 23.34
CA HIS A 145 -5.73 6.85 21.98
C HIS A 145 -5.04 7.76 20.98
N ILE A 146 -5.20 9.08 21.10
CA ILE A 146 -4.52 10.06 20.25
C ILE A 146 -3.00 9.91 20.38
N ARG A 147 -2.49 9.82 21.62
CA ARG A 147 -1.06 9.61 21.88
C ARG A 147 -0.56 8.30 21.27
N LYS A 148 -1.33 7.22 21.41
CA LYS A 148 -0.97 5.91 20.82
C LYS A 148 -0.92 5.96 19.30
N LEU A 149 -1.88 6.63 18.64
CA LEU A 149 -1.84 6.85 17.19
C LEU A 149 -0.61 7.65 16.77
N ALA A 150 -0.29 8.73 17.48
CA ALA A 150 0.88 9.56 17.19
C ALA A 150 2.20 8.77 17.35
N GLN A 151 2.32 7.94 18.40
CA GLN A 151 3.48 7.05 18.60
C GLN A 151 3.61 6.03 17.46
N LEU A 152 2.49 5.50 16.97
CA LEU A 152 2.47 4.61 15.82
C LEU A 152 2.64 5.36 14.49
N GLY A 153 2.62 6.70 14.49
CA GLY A 153 2.69 7.53 13.29
C GLY A 153 1.46 7.43 12.40
N PHE A 154 0.29 7.13 12.96
CA PHE A 154 -0.96 7.02 12.22
C PHE A 154 -1.85 8.25 12.39
N ASN A 155 -2.50 8.63 11.29
CA ASN A 155 -3.59 9.60 11.25
C ASN A 155 -4.65 9.06 10.29
N PRO A 156 -5.57 8.19 10.75
CA PRO A 156 -6.53 7.53 9.88
C PRO A 156 -7.46 8.53 9.20
N LYS A 157 -7.69 8.34 7.90
CA LYS A 157 -8.51 9.22 7.07
C LYS A 157 -9.29 8.43 6.05
N ARG A 158 -10.35 9.04 5.50
CA ARG A 158 -11.01 8.56 4.30
C ARG A 158 -11.44 9.76 3.42
N PRO A 159 -11.00 9.83 2.16
CA PRO A 159 -9.89 9.07 1.58
C PRO A 159 -8.54 9.48 2.20
N VAL A 160 -7.51 8.66 2.03
CA VAL A 160 -6.12 9.12 2.16
C VAL A 160 -5.72 9.81 0.86
N ILE A 161 -5.00 10.93 0.99
CA ILE A 161 -4.53 11.72 -0.15
C ILE A 161 -3.03 11.49 -0.31
N ILE A 162 -2.62 11.08 -1.51
CA ILE A 162 -1.22 10.89 -1.90
C ILE A 162 -0.80 12.02 -2.84
N GLY A 163 0.38 12.60 -2.57
CA GLY A 163 0.88 13.83 -3.20
C GLY A 163 0.57 15.07 -2.40
#